data_AF-A0A969S0S1-F1
#
_entry.id   AF-A0A969S0S1-F1
#
_cell.length_a   1.000
_cell.length_b   1.000
_cell.length_c   1.000
_cell.angle_alpha   90.00
_cell.angle_beta   90.00
_cell.angle_gamma   90.00
#
_symmetry.space_group_name_H-M   'P 1'
#
loop_
_entity.id
_entity.type
_entity.pdbx_description
1 polymer ?
#
loop_
_entity_poly.entity_id
_entity_poly.type
_entity_poly.pdbx_seq_one_letter_code
_entity_poly.pdbx_strand_id
1 'polypeptide(L)'
;MISSCALFAQQQGEALIGTAPWTQRFILLECPHPWGKAVAQTPGLPHGLAGQLADWTKRWPGTRFLLFTGDRAPQPNQPRRIFIFEAPGGATQQYQAMQLLLSDTAQFGPALVEWFAQRALGRWPRAALPLKGRHVFICTHGGRDRCCGRYGYPFYRQASALVQP
;
A
#
# COMPACT_ATOMS: atom_id res chain seq x y z
N MET A 1 -29.47 8.25 17.92
CA MET A 1 -29.23 7.89 16.51
C MET A 1 -27.74 7.56 16.38
N ILE A 2 -27.36 6.29 16.20
CA ILE A 2 -25.95 5.90 16.07
C ILE A 2 -25.51 6.21 14.64
N SER A 3 -24.58 7.16 14.49
CA SER A 3 -24.31 7.80 13.19
C SER A 3 -23.23 7.11 12.33
N SER A 4 -22.57 6.05 12.82
CA SER A 4 -21.70 5.18 11.99
C SER A 4 -21.40 3.84 12.68
N CYS A 5 -21.04 2.82 11.90
CA CYS A 5 -20.60 1.51 12.42
C CYS A 5 -19.37 1.63 13.34
N ALA A 6 -18.42 2.50 13.04
CA ALA A 6 -17.25 2.72 13.89
C ALA A 6 -17.63 3.32 15.26
N LEU A 7 -18.58 4.26 15.30
CA LEU A 7 -19.08 4.80 16.58
C LEU A 7 -19.81 3.74 17.39
N PHE A 8 -20.60 2.89 16.73
CA PHE A 8 -21.26 1.76 17.38
C PHE A 8 -20.23 0.81 18.01
N ALA A 9 -19.25 0.37 17.22
CA ALA A 9 -18.19 -0.53 17.68
C ALA A 9 -17.47 0.04 18.91
N GLN A 10 -17.11 1.33 18.89
CA GLN A 10 -16.49 1.99 20.06
C GLN A 10 -17.40 2.02 21.29
N GLN A 11 -18.72 2.26 21.13
CA GLN A 11 -19.67 2.21 22.24
C GLN A 11 -19.79 0.82 22.85
N GLN A 12 -19.56 -0.22 22.04
CA GLN A 12 -19.48 -1.61 22.49
C GLN A 12 -18.10 -1.99 23.05
N GLY A 13 -17.14 -1.07 23.09
CA GLY A 13 -15.78 -1.32 23.57
C GLY A 13 -14.87 -2.05 22.57
N GLU A 14 -15.27 -2.16 21.30
CA GLU A 14 -14.47 -2.81 20.27
C GLU A 14 -13.32 -1.90 19.78
N ALA A 15 -12.16 -2.51 19.53
CA ALA A 15 -11.02 -1.83 18.97
C ALA A 15 -11.21 -1.57 17.47
N LEU A 16 -11.01 -0.33 17.03
CA LEU A 16 -11.08 0.04 15.60
C LEU A 16 -9.80 -0.31 14.81
N ILE A 17 -8.71 -0.63 15.51
CA ILE A 17 -7.42 -0.95 14.90
C ILE A 17 -7.38 -2.40 14.44
N GLY A 18 -6.62 -2.68 13.38
CA GLY A 18 -6.33 -4.06 12.95
C GLY A 18 -7.37 -4.70 12.03
N THR A 19 -8.26 -3.91 11.41
CA THR A 19 -9.29 -4.41 10.48
C THR A 19 -8.80 -4.55 9.03
N ALA A 20 -7.53 -4.26 8.75
CA ALA A 20 -6.95 -4.45 7.43
C ALA A 20 -6.95 -5.96 7.07
N PRO A 21 -7.42 -6.34 5.88
CA PRO A 21 -7.55 -7.73 5.51
C PRO A 21 -6.18 -8.38 5.29
N TRP A 22 -6.06 -9.64 5.68
CA TRP A 22 -4.93 -10.48 5.29
C TRP A 22 -4.96 -10.80 3.80
N THR A 23 -3.79 -10.83 3.15
CA THR A 23 -3.69 -11.18 1.73
C THR A 23 -2.31 -11.75 1.43
N GLN A 24 -2.15 -12.49 0.34
CA GLN A 24 -0.85 -13.11 0.03
C GLN A 24 0.20 -12.06 -0.30
N ARG A 25 -0.21 -10.93 -0.85
CA ARG A 25 0.70 -9.90 -1.30
C ARG A 25 0.12 -8.51 -1.24
N PHE A 26 0.87 -7.59 -0.64
CA PHE A 26 0.63 -6.16 -0.79
C PHE A 26 1.69 -5.55 -1.73
N ILE A 27 1.24 -4.72 -2.67
CA ILE A 27 2.09 -3.91 -3.52
C ILE A 27 1.66 -2.45 -3.35
N LEU A 28 2.49 -1.65 -2.70
CA LEU A 28 2.22 -0.26 -2.38
C LEU A 28 3.01 0.64 -3.32
N LEU A 29 2.32 1.54 -4.03
CA LEU A 29 2.91 2.50 -4.95
C LEU A 29 2.95 3.89 -4.31
N GLU A 30 4.11 4.53 -4.30
CA GLU A 30 4.25 5.88 -3.77
C GLU A 30 3.64 6.91 -4.73
N CYS A 31 2.45 7.40 -4.43
CA CYS A 31 1.71 8.33 -5.28
C CYS A 31 1.23 9.53 -4.45
N PRO A 32 1.52 10.78 -4.86
CA PRO A 32 0.98 11.95 -4.19
C PRO A 32 -0.55 12.01 -4.36
N HIS A 33 -1.20 12.75 -3.46
CA HIS A 33 -2.61 13.10 -3.58
C HIS A 33 -2.85 14.03 -4.78
N PRO A 34 -4.08 14.09 -5.33
CA PRO A 34 -5.29 13.38 -4.90
C PRO A 34 -5.35 11.92 -5.38
N TRP A 35 -5.99 11.06 -4.58
CA TRP A 35 -6.26 9.66 -4.95
C TRP A 35 -7.71 9.47 -5.40
N GLY A 36 -7.92 8.58 -6.36
CA GLY A 36 -9.24 8.11 -6.73
C GLY A 36 -9.78 7.08 -5.73
N LYS A 37 -11.09 6.80 -5.77
CA LYS A 37 -11.74 5.83 -4.85
C LYS A 37 -11.15 4.42 -4.96
N ALA A 38 -10.63 4.05 -6.11
CA ALA A 38 -9.78 2.89 -6.31
C ALA A 38 -8.40 3.32 -6.82
N VAL A 39 -7.37 2.49 -6.58
CA VAL A 39 -6.00 2.74 -7.06
C VAL A 39 -6.00 3.06 -8.56
N ALA A 40 -6.65 2.22 -9.36
CA ALA A 40 -6.77 2.37 -10.81
C ALA A 40 -7.46 3.67 -11.29
N GLN A 41 -8.16 4.39 -10.41
CA GLN A 41 -8.85 5.65 -10.71
C GLN A 41 -8.01 6.88 -10.33
N THR A 42 -6.77 6.68 -9.88
CA THR A 42 -5.92 7.77 -9.40
C THR A 42 -5.24 8.49 -10.56
N PRO A 43 -5.46 9.81 -10.74
CA PRO A 43 -4.91 10.57 -11.87
C PRO A 43 -3.38 10.63 -11.90
N GLY A 44 -2.71 10.55 -10.75
CA GLY A 44 -1.26 10.58 -10.64
C GLY A 44 -0.54 9.31 -11.11
N LEU A 45 -1.28 8.27 -11.53
CA LEU A 45 -0.72 7.04 -12.04
C LEU A 45 -0.50 7.10 -13.56
N PRO A 46 0.53 6.42 -14.09
CA PRO A 46 0.78 6.36 -15.53
C PRO A 46 -0.41 5.83 -16.32
N HIS A 47 -0.56 6.37 -17.54
CA HIS A 47 -1.56 5.87 -18.49
C HIS A 47 -1.36 4.37 -18.75
N GLY A 48 -2.47 3.62 -18.83
CA GLY A 48 -2.45 2.17 -19.06
C GLY A 48 -2.15 1.31 -17.83
N LEU A 49 -1.56 1.87 -16.75
CA LEU A 49 -1.26 1.10 -15.53
C LEU A 49 -2.53 0.49 -14.92
N ALA A 50 -3.64 1.23 -14.94
CA ALA A 50 -4.93 0.76 -14.43
C ALA A 50 -5.36 -0.61 -14.99
N GLY A 51 -5.21 -0.82 -16.30
CA GLY A 51 -5.50 -2.10 -16.95
C GLY A 51 -4.56 -3.20 -16.48
N GLN A 52 -3.26 -2.90 -16.43
CA GLN A 52 -2.24 -3.85 -15.96
C GLN A 52 -2.48 -4.29 -14.51
N LEU A 53 -2.84 -3.37 -13.61
CA LEU A 53 -3.18 -3.69 -12.22
C LEU A 53 -4.36 -4.67 -12.13
N ALA A 54 -5.39 -4.46 -12.96
CA ALA A 54 -6.55 -5.36 -13.02
C ALA A 54 -6.15 -6.75 -13.53
N ASP A 55 -5.35 -6.82 -14.59
CA ASP A 55 -4.88 -8.09 -15.17
C ASP A 55 -3.99 -8.87 -14.20
N TRP A 56 -3.09 -8.19 -13.49
CA TRP A 56 -2.25 -8.81 -12.48
C TRP A 56 -3.07 -9.30 -11.29
N THR A 57 -4.08 -8.55 -10.84
CA THR A 57 -4.96 -8.99 -9.74
C THR A 57 -5.73 -10.27 -10.11
N LYS A 58 -6.15 -10.40 -11.38
CA LYS A 58 -6.80 -11.62 -11.89
C LYS A 58 -5.82 -12.79 -11.99
N ARG A 59 -4.63 -12.56 -12.57
CA ARG A 59 -3.62 -13.59 -12.80
C ARG A 59 -2.94 -14.06 -11.52
N TRP A 60 -2.87 -13.19 -10.51
CA TRP A 60 -2.21 -13.44 -9.23
C TRP A 60 -3.17 -13.16 -8.08
N PRO A 61 -4.12 -14.08 -7.80
CA PRO A 61 -5.05 -13.96 -6.69
C PRO A 61 -4.31 -13.70 -5.36
N GLY A 62 -4.94 -12.93 -4.47
CA GLY A 62 -4.31 -12.52 -3.22
C GLY A 62 -3.30 -11.38 -3.36
N THR A 63 -3.23 -10.72 -4.52
CA THR A 63 -2.48 -9.46 -4.67
C THR A 63 -3.40 -8.26 -4.40
N ARG A 64 -2.96 -7.36 -3.52
CA ARG A 64 -3.61 -6.07 -3.27
C ARG A 64 -2.68 -4.92 -3.61
N PHE A 65 -3.09 -4.12 -4.59
CA PHE A 65 -2.46 -2.84 -4.87
C PHE A 65 -3.02 -1.77 -3.94
N LEU A 66 -2.12 -0.97 -3.38
CA LEU A 66 -2.43 0.16 -2.52
C LEU A 66 -1.57 1.36 -2.91
N LEU A 67 -2.00 2.55 -2.51
CA LEU A 67 -1.21 3.76 -2.63
C LEU A 67 -0.75 4.20 -1.26
N PHE A 68 0.40 4.85 -1.21
CA PHE A 68 0.87 5.53 -0.03
C PHE A 68 1.58 6.83 -0.42
N THR A 69 1.72 7.71 0.56
CA THR A 69 2.62 8.85 0.53
C THR A 69 3.40 8.87 1.84
N GLY A 70 4.64 9.34 1.79
CA GLY A 70 5.40 9.62 3.02
C GLY A 70 4.90 10.88 3.73
N ASP A 71 5.57 11.22 4.83
CA ASP A 71 5.27 12.40 5.66
C ASP A 71 5.33 13.73 4.90
N ARG A 72 6.13 13.76 3.83
CA ARG A 72 6.21 14.89 2.90
C ARG A 72 5.64 14.47 1.56
N ALA A 73 4.84 15.36 0.99
CA ALA A 73 4.41 15.21 -0.39
C ALA A 73 5.66 15.14 -1.28
N PRO A 74 5.83 14.07 -2.05
CA PRO A 74 7.01 13.92 -2.90
C PRO A 74 6.99 14.98 -4.01
N GLN A 75 8.10 15.70 -4.18
CA GLN A 75 8.21 16.76 -5.18
C GLN A 75 8.25 16.20 -6.62
N PRO A 76 7.96 17.03 -7.64
CA PRO A 76 8.24 16.68 -9.02
C PRO A 76 9.70 16.22 -9.19
N ASN A 77 9.92 15.20 -10.03
CA ASN A 77 11.25 14.62 -10.31
C ASN A 77 11.98 13.98 -9.12
N GLN A 78 11.29 13.69 -8.01
CA GLN A 78 11.85 12.86 -6.95
C GLN A 78 11.65 11.38 -7.22
N PRO A 79 12.62 10.53 -6.81
CA PRO A 79 12.48 9.09 -6.87
C PRO A 79 11.20 8.59 -6.23
N ARG A 80 10.66 7.50 -6.78
CA ARG A 80 9.45 6.85 -6.33
C ARG A 80 9.76 5.48 -5.80
N ARG A 81 9.01 5.08 -4.77
CA ARG A 81 9.14 3.76 -4.18
C ARG A 81 7.97 2.87 -4.53
N ILE A 82 8.26 1.61 -4.76
CA ILE A 82 7.29 0.52 -4.66
C ILE A 82 7.70 -0.32 -3.46
N PHE A 83 6.77 -0.55 -2.51
CA PHE A 83 6.97 -1.53 -1.46
C PHE A 83 6.18 -2.79 -1.77
N ILE A 84 6.83 -3.95 -1.61
CA ILE A 84 6.24 -5.25 -1.86
C ILE A 84 6.36 -6.05 -0.57
N PHE A 85 5.21 -6.52 -0.08
CA PHE A 85 5.13 -7.45 1.03
C PHE A 85 4.55 -8.75 0.52
N GLU A 86 5.27 -9.85 0.66
CA GLU A 86 4.79 -11.19 0.35
C GLU A 86 4.64 -12.01 1.62
N ALA A 87 3.44 -12.56 1.83
CA ALA A 87 3.22 -13.54 2.87
C ALA A 87 4.13 -14.74 2.59
N PRO A 88 4.78 -15.29 3.61
CA PRO A 88 5.64 -16.44 3.42
C PRO A 88 4.82 -17.67 3.04
N GLY A 89 5.42 -18.56 2.26
CA GLY A 89 4.97 -19.95 2.19
C GLY A 89 5.60 -20.76 3.32
N GLY A 90 4.83 -21.56 4.05
CA GLY A 90 5.34 -22.46 5.09
C GLY A 90 5.21 -21.92 6.52
N ALA A 91 6.14 -22.31 7.40
CA ALA A 91 6.00 -22.18 8.86
C ALA A 91 6.30 -20.78 9.44
N THR A 92 6.79 -19.83 8.64
CA THR A 92 7.03 -18.46 9.13
C THR A 92 5.74 -17.64 9.08
N GLN A 93 5.57 -16.72 10.02
CA GLN A 93 4.37 -15.87 10.14
C GLN A 93 4.61 -14.42 9.69
N GLN A 94 5.82 -14.11 9.18
CA GLN A 94 6.24 -12.74 8.85
C GLN A 94 6.35 -12.53 7.35
N TYR A 95 5.79 -11.42 6.85
CA TYR A 95 5.94 -11.02 5.46
C TYR A 95 7.40 -10.75 5.12
N GLN A 96 7.81 -11.18 3.93
CA GLN A 96 9.03 -10.70 3.30
C GLN A 96 8.75 -9.33 2.71
N ALA A 97 9.58 -8.35 3.03
CA ALA A 97 9.39 -6.96 2.63
C ALA A 97 10.56 -6.48 1.76
N MET A 98 10.24 -5.92 0.61
CA MET A 98 11.20 -5.44 -0.39
C MET A 98 10.77 -4.07 -0.90
N GLN A 99 11.73 -3.32 -1.43
CA GLN A 99 11.49 -2.06 -2.11
C GLN A 99 12.17 -1.99 -3.48
N LEU A 100 11.52 -1.28 -4.40
CA LEU A 100 12.11 -0.80 -5.64
C LEU A 100 12.20 0.72 -5.56
N LEU A 101 13.36 1.27 -5.91
CA LEU A 101 13.57 2.70 -6.07
C LEU A 101 13.60 3.03 -7.56
N LEU A 102 12.72 3.94 -7.97
CA LEU A 102 12.46 4.29 -9.35
C LEU A 102 12.68 5.79 -9.55
N SER A 103 13.01 6.23 -10.75
CA SER A 103 13.26 7.65 -10.99
C SER A 103 11.98 8.48 -10.93
N ASP A 104 10.86 7.94 -11.38
CA ASP A 104 9.56 8.60 -11.43
C ASP A 104 8.41 7.57 -11.46
N THR A 105 7.17 8.05 -11.58
CA THR A 105 5.98 7.19 -11.62
C THR A 105 5.82 6.43 -12.93
N ALA A 106 6.35 6.92 -14.06
CA ALA A 106 6.24 6.25 -15.36
C ALA A 106 6.91 4.87 -15.36
N GLN A 107 7.90 4.66 -14.48
CA GLN A 107 8.57 3.39 -14.29
C GLN A 107 7.73 2.34 -13.52
N PHE A 108 6.58 2.69 -12.94
CA PHE A 108 5.75 1.72 -12.19
C PHE A 108 5.33 0.51 -13.03
N GLY A 109 4.85 0.74 -14.25
CA GLY A 109 4.44 -0.35 -15.15
C GLY A 109 5.60 -1.30 -15.46
N PRO A 110 6.70 -0.82 -16.06
CA PRO A 110 7.88 -1.63 -16.37
C PRO A 110 8.45 -2.37 -15.16
N ALA A 111 8.57 -1.71 -14.01
CA ALA A 111 9.09 -2.32 -12.79
C ALA A 111 8.19 -3.46 -12.28
N LEU A 112 6.87 -3.31 -12.35
CA LEU A 112 5.93 -4.36 -11.98
C LEU A 112 5.91 -5.52 -13.00
N VAL A 113 6.03 -5.23 -14.31
CA VAL A 113 6.19 -6.27 -15.34
C VAL A 113 7.41 -7.14 -15.02
N GLU A 114 8.57 -6.52 -14.79
CA GLU A 114 9.78 -7.24 -14.42
C GLU A 114 9.58 -8.03 -13.12
N TRP A 115 9.00 -7.41 -12.10
CA TRP A 115 8.76 -8.06 -10.82
C TRP A 115 7.87 -9.30 -10.94
N PHE A 116 6.73 -9.22 -11.64
CA PHE A 116 5.86 -10.37 -11.86
C PHE A 116 6.54 -11.46 -12.72
N ALA A 117 7.38 -11.08 -13.69
CA ALA A 117 8.14 -12.03 -14.51
C ALA A 117 9.16 -12.80 -13.66
N GLN A 118 9.93 -12.11 -12.82
CA GLN A 118 10.88 -12.76 -11.90
C GLN A 118 10.15 -13.62 -10.87
N ARG A 119 9.00 -13.14 -10.38
CA ARG A 119 8.19 -13.88 -9.41
C ARG A 119 7.64 -15.19 -9.97
N ALA A 120 7.29 -15.22 -11.25
CA ALA A 120 6.89 -16.45 -11.96
C ALA A 120 8.02 -17.48 -12.02
N LEU A 121 9.28 -17.04 -11.96
CA LEU A 121 10.47 -17.89 -11.89
C LEU A 121 10.88 -18.21 -10.45
N GLY A 122 10.10 -17.80 -9.44
CA GLY A 122 10.45 -17.94 -8.02
C GLY A 122 11.63 -17.07 -7.59
N ARG A 123 11.88 -15.96 -8.29
CA ARG A 123 13.02 -15.05 -8.06
C ARG A 123 12.55 -13.65 -7.73
N TRP A 124 13.45 -12.87 -7.14
CA TRP A 124 13.30 -11.43 -6.96
C TRP A 124 14.02 -10.65 -8.07
N PRO A 125 13.53 -9.47 -8.48
CA PRO A 125 14.29 -8.57 -9.35
C PRO A 125 15.63 -8.19 -8.75
N ARG A 126 16.65 -8.00 -9.59
CA ARG A 126 17.99 -7.59 -9.14
C ARG A 126 17.98 -6.20 -8.49
N ALA A 127 17.09 -5.32 -8.95
CA ALA A 127 16.93 -3.97 -8.41
C ALA A 127 16.16 -3.95 -7.07
N ALA A 128 15.62 -5.09 -6.61
CA ALA A 128 14.85 -5.15 -5.38
C ALA A 128 15.78 -5.15 -4.16
N LEU A 129 15.56 -4.21 -3.25
CA LEU A 129 16.32 -4.07 -2.01
C LEU A 129 15.47 -4.54 -0.82
N PRO A 130 16.04 -5.25 0.17
CA PRO A 130 15.33 -5.58 1.39
C PRO A 130 14.82 -4.33 2.10
N LEU A 131 13.55 -4.34 2.49
CA LEU A 131 12.97 -3.29 3.31
C LEU A 131 13.18 -3.66 4.80
N LYS A 132 14.02 -2.88 5.49
CA LYS A 132 14.45 -3.19 6.87
C LYS A 132 13.54 -2.52 7.90
N GLY A 133 13.38 -3.19 9.03
CA GLY A 133 12.67 -2.68 10.19
C GLY A 133 11.19 -3.08 10.21
N ARG A 134 10.44 -2.47 11.12
CA ARG A 134 8.98 -2.64 11.20
C ARG A 134 8.32 -1.50 10.45
N HIS A 135 7.33 -1.84 9.62
CA HIS A 135 6.59 -0.86 8.84
C HIS A 135 5.14 -0.82 9.32
N VAL A 136 4.66 0.39 9.61
CA VAL A 136 3.27 0.62 9.99
C VAL A 136 2.64 1.51 8.92
N PHE A 137 1.66 0.96 8.19
CA PHE A 137 0.88 1.71 7.23
C PHE A 137 -0.49 2.02 7.82
N ILE A 138 -0.87 3.30 7.78
CA ILE A 138 -2.12 3.78 8.37
C ILE A 138 -2.96 4.34 7.23
N CYS A 139 -4.14 3.74 7.02
CA CYS A 139 -5.05 4.21 5.99
C CYS A 139 -5.69 5.53 6.45
N THR A 140 -5.52 6.57 5.65
CA THR A 140 -6.11 7.91 5.85
C THR A 140 -7.10 8.28 4.74
N HIS A 141 -7.41 7.33 3.85
CA HIS A 141 -8.12 7.61 2.60
C HIS A 141 -9.64 7.68 2.80
N GLY A 142 -10.12 8.87 3.17
CA GLY A 142 -11.55 9.17 3.40
C GLY A 142 -12.47 8.92 2.20
N GLY A 143 -11.97 9.09 0.97
CA GLY A 143 -12.72 8.82 -0.26
C GLY A 143 -13.02 7.33 -0.49
N ARG A 144 -12.17 6.44 0.04
CA ARG A 144 -12.39 4.98 0.05
C ARG A 144 -13.26 4.57 1.23
N ASP A 145 -12.89 5.01 2.42
CA ASP A 145 -13.52 4.64 3.68
C ASP A 145 -13.58 5.85 4.63
N ARG A 146 -14.80 6.21 5.03
CA ARG A 146 -15.07 7.37 5.91
C ARG A 146 -14.40 7.22 7.28
N CYS A 147 -14.27 6.01 7.79
CA CYS A 147 -13.62 5.73 9.07
C CYS A 147 -12.11 5.95 8.98
N CYS A 148 -11.48 5.54 7.87
CA CYS A 148 -10.07 5.84 7.61
C CYS A 148 -9.80 7.35 7.53
N GLY A 149 -10.66 8.10 6.86
CA GLY A 149 -10.55 9.56 6.80
C GLY A 149 -10.75 10.23 8.17
N ARG A 150 -11.71 9.77 8.96
CA ARG A 150 -12.06 10.37 10.26
C ARG A 150 -11.06 10.03 11.37
N TYR A 151 -10.65 8.78 11.48
CA TYR A 151 -9.84 8.29 12.61
C TYR A 151 -8.39 7.99 12.22
N GLY A 152 -8.13 7.66 10.96
CA GLY A 152 -6.81 7.26 10.50
C GLY A 152 -5.78 8.38 10.54
N TYR A 153 -6.12 9.60 10.10
CA TYR A 153 -5.16 10.71 10.10
C TYR A 153 -4.77 11.17 11.52
N PRO A 154 -5.70 11.37 12.48
CA PRO A 154 -5.34 11.60 13.87
C PRO A 154 -4.44 10.50 14.46
N PHE A 155 -4.75 9.22 14.19
CA PHE A 155 -3.92 8.11 14.66
C PHE A 155 -2.53 8.11 14.02
N TYR A 156 -2.42 8.38 12.72
CA TYR A 156 -1.14 8.54 12.03
C TYR A 156 -0.28 9.61 12.68
N ARG A 157 -0.83 10.78 12.99
CA ARG A 157 -0.10 11.86 13.67
C ARG A 157 0.45 11.44 15.04
N GLN A 158 -0.34 10.69 15.81
CA GLN A 158 0.09 10.17 17.11
C GLN A 158 1.17 9.09 16.95
N ALA A 159 0.97 8.14 16.04
CA ALA A 159 1.92 7.07 15.78
C ALA A 159 3.27 7.60 15.28
N SER A 160 3.28 8.53 14.32
CA SER A 160 4.52 9.12 13.80
C SER A 160 5.30 9.90 14.85
N ALA A 161 4.64 10.43 15.89
CA ALA A 161 5.34 11.09 17.00
C ALA A 161 6.04 10.08 17.94
N LEU A 162 5.57 8.83 18.00
CA LEU A 162 6.11 7.78 18.86
C LEU A 162 7.18 6.92 18.16
N VAL A 163 7.03 6.71 16.85
CA VAL A 163 7.88 5.82 16.04
C VAL A 163 8.99 6.64 15.34
N GLN A 164 9.54 7.66 16.01
CA GLN A 164 10.65 8.43 15.45
C GLN A 164 11.79 7.49 14.99
N PRO A 165 12.43 7.79 13.85
CA PRO A 165 13.41 6.90 13.21
C PRO A 165 14.63 6.60 14.09
#